data_AF-A0A1Q8ZZJ1-F1
#
_entry.id   AF-A0A1Q8ZZJ1-F1
#
_cell.length_a   1.000
_cell.length_b   1.000
_cell.length_c   1.000
_cell.angle_alpha   90.00
_cell.angle_beta   90.00
_cell.angle_gamma   90.00
#
_symmetry.space_group_name_H-M   'P 1'
#
loop_
_entity.id
_entity.type
_entity.pdbx_description
1 polymer ?
#
loop_
_entity_poly.entity_id
_entity_poly.type
_entity_poly.pdbx_seq_one_letter_code
_entity_poly.pdbx_strand_id
1 'polypeptide(L)'
;MRAAAGRARLAKPPPFPWEAVMHAGLHLLRLPTERFWALTPREFAAMTGAYAPAIRADLARMELEALMARYPDRKTGARAHGR
;
A
#
# COMPACT_ATOMS: atom_id res chain seq x y z
N MET A 1 -37.28 -1.78 22.85
CA MET A 1 -36.83 -2.99 22.14
C MET A 1 -37.61 -3.12 20.84
N ARG A 2 -36.95 -3.06 19.67
CA ARG A 2 -37.54 -3.47 18.39
C ARG A 2 -36.41 -3.97 17.50
N ALA A 3 -36.29 -5.29 17.43
CA ALA A 3 -35.38 -5.97 16.53
C ALA A 3 -35.88 -5.76 15.10
N ALA A 4 -35.10 -5.01 14.33
CA ALA A 4 -35.16 -5.00 12.87
C ALA A 4 -33.74 -5.18 12.35
N ALA A 5 -33.09 -6.29 12.76
CA ALA A 5 -32.04 -6.87 11.95
C ALA A 5 -32.74 -7.48 10.72
N GLY A 6 -33.18 -6.60 9.82
CA GLY A 6 -33.60 -7.00 8.49
C GLY A 6 -32.46 -7.82 7.94
N ARG A 7 -32.74 -9.11 7.69
CA ARG A 7 -31.84 -10.04 7.00
C ARG A 7 -31.18 -9.25 5.88
N ALA A 8 -29.90 -8.92 6.05
CA ALA A 8 -29.12 -8.33 4.99
C ALA A 8 -29.29 -9.31 3.83
N ARG A 9 -30.03 -8.87 2.81
CA ARG A 9 -30.23 -9.61 1.58
C ARG A 9 -28.86 -10.12 1.21
N LEU A 10 -28.70 -11.44 1.10
CA LEU A 10 -27.46 -12.08 0.70
C LEU A 10 -27.16 -11.58 -0.72
N ALA A 11 -26.60 -10.38 -0.81
CA ALA A 11 -26.21 -9.76 -2.05
C ALA A 11 -25.13 -10.68 -2.61
N LYS A 12 -25.28 -11.08 -3.88
CA LYS A 12 -24.28 -11.87 -4.56
C LYS A 12 -22.93 -11.16 -4.36
N PRO A 13 -21.89 -11.84 -3.85
CA PRO A 13 -20.60 -11.21 -3.70
C PRO A 13 -20.16 -10.67 -5.06
N PRO A 14 -19.51 -9.49 -5.08
CA PRO A 14 -19.02 -8.94 -6.34
C PRO A 14 -18.10 -9.96 -7.02
N PRO A 15 -17.98 -9.92 -8.36
CA PRO A 15 -17.04 -10.76 -9.07
C PRO A 15 -15.62 -10.55 -8.53
N PHE A 16 -14.78 -11.57 -8.68
CA PHE A 16 -13.39 -11.51 -8.25
C PHE A 16 -12.66 -10.33 -8.94
N PRO A 17 -11.90 -9.50 -8.19
CA PRO A 17 -11.34 -8.25 -8.70
C PRO A 17 -10.03 -8.48 -9.48
N TRP A 18 -10.12 -9.06 -10.68
CA TRP A 18 -8.96 -9.39 -11.51
C TRP A 18 -8.04 -8.20 -11.80
N GLU A 19 -8.59 -7.03 -12.10
CA GLU A 19 -7.79 -5.83 -12.42
C GLU A 19 -6.85 -5.43 -11.29
N ALA A 20 -7.36 -5.38 -10.06
CA ALA A 20 -6.57 -5.03 -8.88
C ALA A 20 -5.47 -6.07 -8.61
N VAL A 21 -5.78 -7.34 -8.77
CA VAL A 21 -4.84 -8.46 -8.57
C VAL A 21 -3.72 -8.44 -9.62
N MET A 22 -4.07 -8.24 -10.90
CA MET A 22 -3.10 -8.14 -12.00
C MET A 22 -2.20 -6.91 -11.88
N HIS A 23 -2.77 -5.78 -11.47
CA HIS A 23 -1.99 -4.56 -11.21
C HIS A 23 -1.01 -4.76 -10.04
N ALA A 24 -1.49 -5.28 -8.91
CA ALA A 24 -0.64 -5.54 -7.75
C ALA A 24 0.48 -6.56 -8.06
N GLY A 25 0.16 -7.67 -8.73
CA GLY A 25 1.13 -8.73 -9.03
C GLY A 25 2.14 -8.34 -10.10
N LEU A 26 1.68 -7.90 -11.27
CA LEU A 26 2.55 -7.70 -12.44
C LEU A 26 3.19 -6.30 -12.49
N HIS A 27 2.59 -5.29 -11.86
CA HIS A 27 3.09 -3.90 -11.92
C HIS A 27 3.73 -3.45 -10.62
N LEU A 28 3.04 -3.59 -9.49
CA LEU A 28 3.56 -3.11 -8.19
C LEU A 28 4.65 -4.02 -7.65
N LEU A 29 4.37 -5.32 -7.56
CA LEU A 29 5.33 -6.33 -7.09
C LEU A 29 6.31 -6.78 -8.18
N ARG A 30 6.02 -6.45 -9.45
CA ARG A 30 6.84 -6.80 -10.64
C ARG A 30 7.22 -8.29 -10.70
N LEU A 31 6.26 -9.16 -10.37
CA LEU A 31 6.49 -10.59 -10.41
C LEU A 31 6.68 -11.04 -11.87
N PRO A 32 7.62 -11.97 -12.15
CA PRO A 32 7.59 -12.71 -13.39
C PRO A 32 6.22 -13.37 -13.59
N THR A 33 5.71 -13.34 -14.81
CA THR A 33 4.36 -13.81 -15.13
C THR A 33 4.14 -15.27 -14.68
N GLU A 34 5.14 -16.12 -14.85
CA GLU A 34 5.10 -17.54 -14.47
C GLU A 34 4.98 -17.71 -12.95
N ARG A 35 5.70 -16.88 -12.19
CA ARG A 35 5.64 -16.87 -10.72
C ARG A 35 4.27 -16.41 -10.24
N PHE A 36 3.71 -15.36 -10.84
CA PHE A 36 2.39 -14.86 -10.49
C PHE A 36 1.31 -15.94 -10.62
N TRP A 37 1.31 -16.72 -11.71
CA TRP A 37 0.34 -17.79 -11.92
C TRP A 37 0.58 -19.05 -11.08
N ALA A 38 1.81 -19.26 -10.60
CA ALA A 38 2.14 -20.36 -9.71
C ALA A 38 1.78 -20.09 -8.23
N LEU A 39 1.55 -18.83 -7.86
CA LEU A 39 1.25 -18.45 -6.48
C LEU A 39 -0.14 -18.92 -6.06
N THR A 40 -0.23 -19.39 -4.81
CA THR A 40 -1.52 -19.56 -4.15
C THR A 40 -2.09 -18.21 -3.72
N PRO A 41 -3.43 -18.06 -3.60
CA PRO A 41 -4.04 -16.83 -3.09
C PRO A 41 -3.52 -16.41 -1.71
N ARG A 42 -3.15 -17.37 -0.85
CA ARG A 42 -2.59 -17.10 0.49
C ARG A 42 -1.20 -16.48 0.41
N GLU A 43 -0.35 -17.00 -0.48
CA GLU A 43 0.99 -16.42 -0.69
C GLU A 43 0.88 -15.02 -1.30
N PHE A 44 -0.02 -14.84 -2.27
CA PHE A 44 -0.27 -13.53 -2.86
C PHE A 44 -0.75 -12.51 -1.81
N ALA A 45 -1.69 -12.90 -0.95
CA ALA A 45 -2.18 -12.07 0.15
C ALA A 45 -1.07 -11.68 1.14
N ALA A 46 -0.12 -12.58 1.41
CA ALA A 46 1.03 -12.27 2.25
C ALA A 46 1.93 -11.21 1.59
N MET A 47 2.18 -11.33 0.28
CA MET A 47 3.03 -10.39 -0.47
C MET A 47 2.40 -9.00 -0.62
N THR A 48 1.08 -8.90 -0.70
CA THR A 48 0.36 -7.61 -0.75
C THR A 48 0.19 -6.96 0.63
N GLY A 49 0.70 -7.58 1.70
CA GLY A 49 0.61 -7.04 3.05
C GLY A 49 -0.74 -7.25 3.73
N ALA A 50 -1.61 -8.13 3.22
CA ALA A 50 -2.93 -8.40 3.81
C ALA A 50 -2.87 -8.96 5.25
N TYR A 51 -1.72 -9.53 5.63
CA TYR A 51 -1.45 -10.04 6.98
C TYR A 51 -0.52 -9.14 7.79
N ALA A 52 -0.07 -8.01 7.23
CA ALA A 52 0.69 -7.06 8.02
C ALA A 52 -0.21 -6.58 9.17
N PRO A 53 0.28 -6.55 10.42
CA PRO A 53 -0.45 -5.88 11.48
C PRO A 53 -0.73 -4.46 10.99
N ALA A 54 -1.91 -3.91 11.30
CA ALA A 54 -2.23 -2.53 10.96
C ALA A 54 -1.17 -1.63 11.64
N ILE A 55 -0.09 -1.33 10.92
CA ILE A 55 0.93 -0.39 11.37
C ILE A 55 0.20 0.95 11.34
N ARG A 56 -0.33 1.33 12.49
CA ARG A 56 -0.74 2.70 12.73
C ARG A 56 0.50 3.56 12.52
N ALA A 57 0.36 4.54 11.65
CA ALA A 57 1.37 5.48 11.19
C ALA A 57 2.34 4.92 10.14
N ASP A 58 1.82 4.71 8.93
CA ASP A 58 2.54 5.25 7.78
C ASP A 58 2.88 6.70 8.14
N LEU A 59 4.16 7.06 8.16
CA LEU A 59 4.62 8.41 8.45
C LEU A 59 3.81 9.34 7.55
N ALA A 60 2.86 10.08 8.15
CA ALA A 60 1.85 10.74 7.35
C ALA A 60 2.59 11.73 6.44
N ARG A 61 2.13 11.92 5.21
CA ARG A 61 2.76 12.91 4.31
C ARG A 61 2.94 14.27 5.00
N MET A 62 1.97 14.64 5.84
CA MET A 62 2.03 15.81 6.71
C MET A 62 3.17 15.78 7.74
N GLU A 63 3.45 14.64 8.37
CA GLU A 63 4.56 14.49 9.33
C GLU A 63 5.91 14.54 8.61
N LEU A 64 6.00 13.95 7.41
CA LEU A 64 7.19 14.07 6.56
C LEU A 64 7.44 15.52 6.15
N GLU A 65 6.40 16.22 5.71
CA GLU A 65 6.46 17.65 5.38
C GLU A 65 6.88 18.50 6.58
N ALA A 66 6.35 18.22 7.77
CA ALA A 66 6.75 18.88 9.01
C ALA A 66 8.24 18.64 9.34
N LEU A 67 8.74 17.43 9.12
CA LEU A 67 10.16 17.10 9.30
C LEU A 67 11.05 17.82 8.29
N MET A 68 10.65 17.86 7.01
CA MET A 68 11.38 18.60 5.96
C MET A 68 11.46 20.10 6.25
N ALA A 69 10.37 20.69 6.76
CA ALA A 69 10.36 22.09 7.18
C ALA A 69 11.25 22.34 8.41
N ARG A 70 11.28 21.39 9.36
CA ARG A 70 12.08 21.50 10.59
C ARG A 70 13.58 21.28 10.36
N TYR A 71 13.95 20.47 9.38
CA TYR A 71 15.34 20.15 9.05
C TYR A 71 15.62 20.38 7.57
N PRO A 72 15.72 21.66 7.12
CA PRO A 72 15.97 21.97 5.73
C PRO A 72 17.40 21.57 5.33
N ASP A 73 17.53 20.80 4.25
CA ASP A 73 18.83 20.43 3.69
C ASP A 73 19.58 21.68 3.22
N ARG A 74 20.82 21.85 3.70
CA ARG A 74 21.69 22.93 3.22
C ARG A 74 22.28 22.53 1.87
N LYS A 75 22.22 23.42 0.88
CA LYS A 75 22.91 23.22 -0.40
C LYS A 75 24.42 23.08 -0.14
N THR A 76 24.94 21.87 -0.19
CA THR A 76 26.38 21.63 -0.32
C THR A 76 26.82 22.10 -1.69
N GLY A 77 27.36 23.32 -1.77
CA GLY A 77 27.90 23.82 -3.03
C GLY A 77 28.07 25.34 -3.16
N ALA A 78 28.53 26.02 -2.12
CA ALA A 78 29.15 27.34 -2.30
C ALA A 78 30.27 27.51 -1.26
N ARG A 79 31.23 26.57 -1.25
CA ARG A 79 32.57 26.94 -0.82
C ARG A 79 33.14 27.81 -1.93
N ALA A 80 33.04 29.12 -1.76
CA ALA A 80 33.93 30.06 -2.43
C ALA A 80 35.35 29.63 -2.07
N HIS A 81 36.01 28.98 -3.02
CA HIS A 81 37.44 28.72 -2.94
C HIS A 81 38.11 30.08 -3.15
N GLY A 82 38.32 30.80 -2.06
CA GLY A 82 39.16 31.99 -2.04
C GLY A 82 40.61 31.55 -2.04
N ARG A 83 41.26 31.69 -3.19
CA ARG A 83 42.54 32.40 -3.40
C ARG A 83 42.90 32.37 -4.87
#